data_AF-A0A0R0JVJ2-F1
#
_entry.id   AF-A0A0R0JVJ2-F1
#
_cell.length_a   1.000
_cell.length_b   1.000
_cell.length_c   1.000
_cell.angle_alpha   90.00
_cell.angle_beta   90.00
_cell.angle_gamma   90.00
#
_symmetry.space_group_name_H-M   'P 1'
#
loop_
_entity.id
_entity.type
_entity.pdbx_description
1 polymer ?
#
loop_
_entity_poly.entity_id
_entity_poly.type
_entity_poly.pdbx_seq_one_letter_code
_entity_poly.pdbx_strand_id
1 'polypeptide(L)'
;MVATETEIANADRKAINDWLPVTASRNAKWWYSAFHNITAMVGAGVLTLPYAMSMMGCYSTIAWVASIGKGKLPDVDYSYKAHSTADGVFNFMLAMGEVAFSYAGHNVVLEIQATIPSTPEKPSKKAMWKGVIVAYLGVAFCYLPVAFIGYYIFGNSVDDNILITLDTPAWLIAAANMFVVVHVIGG
;
A
#
# COMPACT_ATOMS: atom_id res chain seq x y z
N MET A 1 40.01 36.42 9.82
CA MET A 1 38.75 36.86 9.19
C MET A 1 37.67 36.82 10.25
N VAL A 2 37.16 37.98 10.66
CA VAL A 2 35.99 38.09 11.54
C VAL A 2 34.77 38.14 10.61
N ALA A 3 33.80 37.23 10.78
CA ALA A 3 32.56 37.29 10.02
C ALA A 3 31.85 38.62 10.33
N THR A 4 31.35 39.27 9.29
CA THR A 4 30.57 40.50 9.43
C THR A 4 29.27 40.21 10.18
N GLU A 5 28.73 41.19 10.92
CA GLU A 5 27.43 41.04 11.61
C GLU A 5 26.32 40.59 10.65
N THR A 6 26.40 41.01 9.38
CA THR A 6 25.50 40.60 8.31
C THR A 6 25.61 39.10 7.99
N GLU A 7 26.82 38.53 7.97
CA GLU A 7 27.03 37.10 7.74
C GLU A 7 26.46 36.25 8.89
N ILE A 8 26.64 36.70 10.14
CA ILE A 8 26.07 36.03 11.32
C ILE A 8 24.53 36.07 11.28
N ALA A 9 23.94 37.24 11.02
CA ALA A 9 22.48 37.38 10.91
C ALA A 9 21.88 36.53 9.78
N ASN A 10 22.58 36.41 8.65
CA ASN A 10 22.15 35.55 7.53
C ASN A 10 22.29 34.06 7.88
N ALA A 11 23.34 33.66 8.59
CA ALA A 11 23.52 32.29 9.07
C ALA A 11 22.42 31.91 10.07
N ASP A 12 22.09 32.79 11.01
CA ASP A 12 21.00 32.58 11.98
C ASP A 12 19.63 32.52 11.29
N ARG A 13 19.38 33.41 10.33
CA ARG A 13 18.15 33.37 9.52
C ARG A 13 18.03 32.06 8.75
N LYS A 14 19.12 31.59 8.15
CA LYS A 14 19.17 30.32 7.43
C LYS A 14 18.94 29.14 8.39
N ALA A 15 19.57 29.14 9.57
CA ALA A 15 19.37 28.11 10.59
C ALA A 15 17.92 28.07 11.08
N ILE A 16 17.31 29.23 11.35
CA ILE A 16 15.89 29.34 11.72
C ILE A 16 14.99 28.83 10.58
N ASN A 17 15.27 29.23 9.33
CA ASN A 17 14.48 28.81 8.19
C ASN A 17 14.58 27.31 7.94
N ASP A 18 15.77 26.72 8.09
CA ASP A 18 16.02 25.28 7.96
C ASP A 18 15.40 24.48 9.13
N TRP A 19 15.27 25.08 10.32
CA TRP A 19 14.67 24.44 11.50
C TRP A 19 13.14 24.44 11.49
N LEU A 20 12.52 25.53 11.00
CA LEU A 20 11.06 25.67 10.99
C LEU A 20 10.44 24.75 9.92
N PRO A 21 9.49 23.85 10.28
CA PRO A 21 8.88 22.89 9.34
C PRO A 21 8.25 23.51 8.09
N VAL A 22 7.85 24.79 8.21
CA VAL A 22 7.16 25.60 7.20
C VAL A 22 8.11 26.33 6.23
N THR A 23 9.36 26.59 6.62
CA THR A 23 10.35 27.31 5.79
C THR A 23 11.54 26.44 5.38
N ALA A 24 11.67 25.25 5.96
CA ALA A 24 12.75 24.32 5.64
C ALA A 24 12.66 23.90 4.16
N SER A 25 13.79 24.01 3.44
CA SER A 25 13.87 23.52 2.07
C SER A 25 13.74 21.99 2.05
N ARG A 26 12.72 21.47 1.38
CA ARG A 26 12.49 20.03 1.25
C ARG A 26 12.80 19.60 -0.16
N ASN A 27 13.50 18.49 -0.33
CA ASN A 27 13.91 17.97 -1.64
C ASN A 27 13.06 16.77 -2.11
N ALA A 28 11.95 16.47 -1.42
CA ALA A 28 11.11 15.32 -1.75
C ALA A 28 10.36 15.52 -3.08
N LYS A 29 10.48 14.55 -3.97
CA LYS A 29 9.74 14.50 -5.24
C LYS A 29 8.32 13.96 -5.01
N TRP A 30 7.38 14.28 -5.90
CA TRP A 30 5.98 13.83 -5.79
C TRP A 30 5.83 12.30 -5.65
N TRP A 31 6.74 11.52 -6.25
CA TRP A 31 6.67 10.07 -6.19
C TRP A 31 6.95 9.55 -4.78
N TYR A 32 7.78 10.22 -3.96
CA TYR A 32 7.96 9.84 -2.55
C TYR A 32 6.63 9.80 -1.80
N SER A 33 5.70 10.71 -2.13
CA SER A 33 4.35 10.67 -1.58
C SER A 33 3.61 9.38 -1.95
N ALA A 34 3.73 8.91 -3.19
CA ALA A 34 3.15 7.63 -3.58
C ALA A 34 3.75 6.47 -2.76
N PHE A 35 5.08 6.42 -2.65
CA PHE A 35 5.78 5.41 -1.84
C PHE A 35 5.33 5.45 -0.38
N HIS A 36 5.28 6.63 0.26
CA HIS A 36 4.84 6.76 1.65
C HIS A 36 3.35 6.41 1.83
N ASN A 37 2.47 6.74 0.89
CA ASN A 37 1.05 6.37 0.96
C ASN A 37 0.88 4.84 0.85
N ILE A 38 1.57 4.19 -0.09
CA ILE A 38 1.58 2.73 -0.22
C ILE A 38 2.10 2.11 1.08
N THR A 39 3.26 2.58 1.55
CA THR A 39 3.87 2.17 2.82
C THR A 39 2.88 2.26 3.98
N ALA A 40 2.17 3.37 4.13
CA ALA A 40 1.29 3.56 5.27
C ALA A 40 0.01 2.73 5.23
N MET A 41 -0.45 2.36 4.03
CA MET A 41 -1.56 1.40 3.88
C MET A 41 -1.11 -0.02 4.27
N VAL A 42 0.16 -0.35 4.03
CA VAL A 42 0.70 -1.69 4.21
C VAL A 42 1.29 -1.90 5.62
N GLY A 43 1.73 -0.84 6.30
CA GLY A 43 2.32 -0.88 7.64
C GLY A 43 3.80 -0.48 7.68
N ALA A 44 4.31 -0.19 8.87
CA ALA A 44 5.62 0.42 9.14
C ALA A 44 6.84 -0.48 8.88
N GLY A 45 6.68 -1.57 8.11
CA GLY A 45 7.69 -2.60 7.81
C GLY A 45 8.86 -2.20 6.90
N VAL A 46 9.21 -0.92 6.98
CA VAL A 46 9.64 -0.02 5.90
C VAL A 46 11.15 0.10 5.82
N LEU A 47 11.89 -0.68 6.61
CA LEU A 47 13.32 -0.87 6.35
C LEU A 47 13.58 -1.65 5.04
N THR A 48 12.52 -2.21 4.44
CA THR A 48 12.59 -3.02 3.25
C THR A 48 11.96 -2.35 2.01
N LEU A 49 11.74 -1.03 1.96
CA LEU A 49 10.92 -0.34 0.94
C LEU A 49 10.94 -0.91 -0.52
N PRO A 50 12.09 -1.16 -1.17
CA PRO A 50 12.11 -1.79 -2.49
C PRO A 50 11.75 -3.29 -2.45
N TYR A 51 12.15 -3.97 -1.39
CA TYR A 51 11.85 -5.37 -1.09
C TYR A 51 10.36 -5.54 -0.75
N ALA A 52 9.75 -4.75 0.14
CA ALA A 52 8.31 -4.75 0.42
C ALA A 52 7.47 -4.43 -0.82
N MET A 53 7.88 -3.48 -1.67
CA MET A 53 7.16 -3.18 -2.91
C MET A 53 7.35 -4.25 -3.99
N SER A 54 8.57 -4.81 -4.10
CA SER A 54 8.78 -5.99 -4.93
C SER A 54 7.95 -7.16 -4.44
N MET A 55 7.69 -7.21 -3.13
CA MET A 55 6.93 -8.28 -2.47
C MET A 55 5.43 -8.15 -2.59
N MET A 56 4.90 -6.94 -2.46
CA MET A 56 3.47 -6.69 -2.66
C MET A 56 3.08 -7.02 -4.10
N GLY A 57 3.90 -6.56 -5.05
CA GLY A 57 3.78 -6.93 -6.45
C GLY A 57 3.92 -8.43 -6.65
N CYS A 58 4.93 -9.08 -6.06
CA CYS A 58 5.13 -10.51 -6.26
C CYS A 58 4.03 -11.36 -5.61
N TYR A 59 3.54 -11.06 -4.41
CA TYR A 59 2.52 -11.87 -3.75
C TYR A 59 1.20 -11.81 -4.52
N SER A 60 0.72 -10.60 -4.83
CA SER A 60 -0.47 -10.41 -5.66
C SER A 60 -0.29 -11.05 -7.03
N THR A 61 0.83 -10.77 -7.70
CA THR A 61 1.13 -11.32 -9.03
C THR A 61 1.21 -12.83 -9.01
N ILE A 62 1.90 -13.43 -8.05
CA ILE A 62 1.96 -14.87 -7.85
C ILE A 62 0.55 -15.43 -7.65
N ALA A 63 -0.27 -14.80 -6.80
CA ALA A 63 -1.62 -15.28 -6.52
C ALA A 63 -2.49 -15.33 -7.78
N TRP A 64 -2.62 -14.23 -8.52
CA TRP A 64 -3.48 -14.22 -9.70
C TRP A 64 -2.86 -14.98 -10.88
N VAL A 65 -1.53 -14.97 -11.07
CA VAL A 65 -0.86 -15.76 -12.11
C VAL A 65 -0.98 -17.26 -11.84
N ALA A 66 -0.75 -17.69 -10.60
CA ALA A 66 -0.92 -19.08 -10.20
C ALA A 66 -2.38 -19.53 -10.32
N SER A 67 -3.34 -18.64 -10.02
CA SER A 67 -4.76 -18.90 -10.24
C SER A 67 -5.03 -19.15 -11.73
N ILE A 68 -4.57 -18.26 -12.61
CA ILE A 68 -4.68 -18.45 -14.07
C ILE A 68 -4.07 -19.79 -14.50
N GLY A 69 -2.90 -20.14 -13.96
CA GLY A 69 -2.21 -21.40 -14.26
C GLY A 69 -2.96 -22.65 -13.80
N LYS A 70 -3.69 -22.58 -12.68
CA LYS A 70 -4.57 -23.66 -12.19
C LYS A 70 -5.77 -23.85 -13.12
N GLY A 71 -6.23 -22.77 -13.75
CA GLY A 71 -7.39 -22.78 -14.64
C GLY A 71 -8.70 -22.89 -13.89
N LYS A 72 -9.81 -22.53 -14.55
CA LYS A 72 -11.15 -22.56 -13.95
C LYS A 72 -11.48 -23.98 -13.47
N LEU A 73 -11.86 -24.12 -12.20
CA LEU A 73 -12.22 -25.41 -11.63
C LEU A 73 -13.46 -26.01 -12.33
N PRO A 74 -13.54 -27.34 -12.49
CA PRO A 74 -14.79 -27.99 -12.87
C PRO A 74 -15.85 -27.71 -11.80
N ASP A 75 -17.08 -27.43 -12.23
CA ASP A 75 -18.24 -27.20 -11.35
C ASP A 75 -18.12 -26.00 -10.38
N VAL A 76 -17.44 -24.93 -10.81
CA VAL A 76 -17.36 -23.69 -10.02
C VAL A 76 -18.74 -23.12 -9.72
N ASP A 77 -19.03 -22.96 -8.44
CA ASP A 77 -20.27 -22.38 -7.96
C ASP A 77 -20.05 -20.90 -7.60
N TYR A 78 -20.92 -20.03 -8.11
CA TYR A 78 -20.92 -18.60 -7.81
C TYR A 78 -22.09 -18.21 -6.90
N SER A 79 -22.79 -19.19 -6.34
CA SER A 79 -23.81 -18.98 -5.34
C SER A 79 -23.23 -18.33 -4.08
N TYR A 80 -24.11 -17.70 -3.33
CA TYR A 80 -23.70 -16.98 -2.14
C TYR A 80 -23.33 -17.94 -1.02
N LYS A 81 -22.15 -17.77 -0.40
CA LYS A 81 -21.64 -18.65 0.66
C LYS A 81 -22.49 -18.68 1.93
N ALA A 82 -23.33 -17.67 2.17
CA ALA A 82 -23.99 -17.54 3.46
C ALA A 82 -25.07 -18.60 3.69
N HIS A 83 -25.09 -19.14 4.92
CA HIS A 83 -26.05 -20.16 5.33
C HIS A 83 -27.40 -19.58 5.79
N SER A 84 -27.47 -18.26 5.99
CA SER A 84 -28.69 -17.53 6.36
C SER A 84 -28.61 -16.07 5.93
N THR A 85 -29.74 -15.36 5.94
CA THR A 85 -29.77 -13.92 5.65
C THR A 85 -28.90 -13.11 6.63
N ALA A 86 -28.90 -13.47 7.92
CA ALA A 86 -28.10 -12.76 8.92
C ALA A 86 -26.60 -12.95 8.66
N ASP A 87 -26.18 -14.19 8.42
CA ASP A 87 -24.80 -14.54 8.02
C ASP A 87 -24.38 -13.75 6.78
N GLY A 88 -25.28 -13.62 5.80
CA GLY A 88 -25.03 -12.79 4.62
C GLY A 88 -24.77 -11.32 4.91
N VAL A 89 -25.61 -10.71 5.76
CA VAL A 89 -25.42 -9.31 6.16
C VAL A 89 -24.09 -9.13 6.89
N PHE A 90 -23.73 -10.04 7.80
CA PHE A 90 -22.46 -9.96 8.53
C PHE A 90 -21.25 -10.17 7.61
N ASN A 91 -21.28 -11.14 6.70
CA ASN A 91 -20.20 -11.36 5.73
C ASN A 91 -20.02 -10.16 4.79
N PHE A 92 -21.12 -9.53 4.36
CA PHE A 92 -21.05 -8.29 3.59
C PHE A 92 -20.42 -7.13 4.38
N MET A 93 -20.80 -6.96 5.65
CA MET A 93 -20.21 -5.93 6.53
C MET A 93 -18.74 -6.19 6.82
N LEU A 94 -18.34 -7.46 7.01
CA LEU A 94 -16.95 -7.88 7.16
C LEU A 94 -16.14 -7.55 5.90
N ALA A 95 -16.63 -7.89 4.71
CA ALA A 95 -15.98 -7.57 3.45
C ALA A 95 -15.81 -6.05 3.25
N MET A 96 -16.80 -5.24 3.61
CA MET A 96 -16.65 -3.78 3.61
C MET A 96 -15.60 -3.30 4.61
N GLY A 97 -15.53 -3.92 5.79
CA GLY A 97 -14.52 -3.65 6.81
C GLY A 97 -13.10 -3.97 6.33
N GLU A 98 -12.91 -5.12 5.68
CA GLU A 98 -11.64 -5.52 5.07
C GLU A 98 -11.20 -4.57 3.96
N VAL A 99 -12.12 -4.19 3.08
CA VAL A 99 -11.84 -3.17 2.05
C VAL A 99 -11.46 -1.84 2.72
N ALA A 100 -12.22 -1.36 3.70
CA ALA A 100 -11.92 -0.10 4.39
C ALA A 100 -10.55 -0.13 5.09
N PHE A 101 -10.19 -1.25 5.73
CA PHE A 101 -8.90 -1.44 6.37
C PHE A 101 -7.75 -1.47 5.36
N SER A 102 -7.95 -2.13 4.20
CA SER A 102 -6.94 -2.21 3.13
C SER A 102 -6.59 -0.84 2.51
N TYR A 103 -7.49 0.15 2.63
CA TYR A 103 -7.28 1.52 2.15
C TYR A 103 -7.08 2.54 3.29
N ALA A 104 -6.69 2.10 4.50
CA ALA A 104 -6.57 2.95 5.68
C ALA A 104 -5.32 3.87 5.75
N GLY A 105 -4.76 4.30 4.60
CA GLY A 105 -3.56 5.16 4.52
C GLY A 105 -3.77 6.64 4.89
N HIS A 106 -4.95 7.01 5.35
CA HIS A 106 -5.34 8.41 5.56
C HIS A 106 -4.59 9.09 6.72
N ASN A 107 -4.15 8.31 7.72
CA ASN A 107 -3.57 8.85 8.95
C ASN A 107 -2.18 9.47 8.76
N VAL A 108 -1.47 9.10 7.70
CA VAL A 108 -0.12 9.63 7.38
C VAL A 108 -0.15 10.79 6.40
N VAL A 109 -1.33 11.17 5.90
CA VAL A 109 -1.47 12.21 4.86
C VAL A 109 -0.76 13.50 5.27
N LEU A 110 -0.96 13.94 6.52
CA LEU A 110 -0.34 15.15 7.04
C LEU A 110 1.17 14.99 7.24
N GLU A 111 1.64 13.81 7.64
CA GLU A 111 3.06 13.49 7.77
C GLU A 111 3.77 13.56 6.41
N ILE A 112 3.17 12.96 5.38
CA ILE A 112 3.69 12.99 4.02
C ILE A 112 3.64 14.40 3.44
N GLN A 113 2.54 15.13 3.65
CA GLN A 113 2.42 16.51 3.20
C GLN A 113 3.47 17.40 3.85
N ALA A 114 3.80 17.14 5.11
CA ALA A 114 4.86 17.87 5.79
C ALA A 114 6.20 17.66 5.07
N THR A 115 6.52 16.47 4.52
CA THR A 115 7.82 16.22 3.85
C THR A 115 7.93 16.75 2.42
N ILE A 116 6.82 17.11 1.77
CA ILE A 116 6.82 17.61 0.40
C ILE A 116 7.12 19.12 0.38
N PRO A 117 8.08 19.60 -0.43
CA PRO A 117 8.30 21.03 -0.58
C PRO A 117 7.04 21.74 -1.04
N SER A 118 6.69 22.80 -0.33
CA SER A 118 5.63 23.71 -0.73
C SER A 118 6.17 25.13 -0.83
N THR A 119 5.79 25.83 -1.87
CA THR A 119 5.93 27.28 -1.96
C THR A 119 4.54 27.89 -2.12
N PRO A 120 4.32 29.18 -1.84
CA PRO A 120 3.04 29.83 -2.10
C PRO A 120 2.51 29.60 -3.53
N GLU A 121 3.41 29.52 -4.51
CA GLU A 121 3.11 29.30 -5.92
C GLU A 121 2.87 27.81 -6.26
N LYS A 122 3.46 26.89 -5.48
CA LYS A 122 3.39 25.42 -5.69
C LYS A 122 2.96 24.72 -4.40
N PRO A 123 1.64 24.63 -4.13
CA PRO A 123 1.15 24.00 -2.91
C PRO A 123 1.38 22.48 -2.93
N SER A 124 1.82 21.92 -1.81
CA SER A 124 2.11 20.48 -1.63
C SER A 124 0.92 19.58 -2.00
N LYS A 125 -0.32 20.08 -1.81
CA LYS A 125 -1.56 19.35 -2.16
C LYS A 125 -1.58 18.81 -3.60
N LYS A 126 -0.99 19.52 -4.57
CA LYS A 126 -0.97 19.06 -5.98
C LYS A 126 -0.06 17.84 -6.16
N ALA A 127 1.16 17.90 -5.61
CA ALA A 127 2.11 16.80 -5.65
C ALA A 127 1.60 15.61 -4.83
N MET A 128 1.00 15.89 -3.68
CA MET A 128 0.43 14.90 -2.79
C MET A 128 -0.77 14.19 -3.43
N TRP A 129 -1.70 14.91 -4.05
CA TRP A 129 -2.83 14.31 -4.76
C TRP A 129 -2.37 13.38 -5.89
N LYS A 130 -1.34 13.78 -6.65
CA LYS A 130 -0.72 12.91 -7.65
C LYS A 130 -0.12 11.65 -7.02
N GLY A 131 0.58 11.80 -5.89
CA GLY A 131 1.12 10.67 -5.13
C GLY A 131 0.04 9.70 -4.64
N VAL A 132 -1.02 10.24 -4.07
CA VAL A 132 -2.20 9.49 -3.61
C VAL A 132 -2.86 8.73 -4.77
N ILE A 133 -3.16 9.39 -5.89
CA ILE A 133 -3.75 8.70 -7.06
C ILE A 133 -2.89 7.53 -7.50
N VAL A 134 -1.57 7.73 -7.66
CA VAL A 134 -0.66 6.66 -8.08
C VAL A 134 -0.60 5.54 -7.05
N ALA A 135 -0.58 5.86 -5.76
CA ALA A 135 -0.61 4.87 -4.68
C ALA A 135 -1.88 4.01 -4.74
N TYR A 136 -3.06 4.64 -4.78
CA TYR A 136 -4.34 3.94 -4.84
C TYR A 136 -4.51 3.11 -6.12
N LEU A 137 -4.02 3.60 -7.27
CA LEU A 137 -3.99 2.81 -8.50
C LEU A 137 -3.07 1.59 -8.39
N GLY A 138 -1.91 1.73 -7.75
CA GLY A 138 -1.00 0.61 -7.48
C GLY A 138 -1.65 -0.43 -6.57
N VAL A 139 -2.31 0.00 -5.49
CA VAL A 139 -3.04 -0.89 -4.57
C VAL A 139 -4.20 -1.59 -5.29
N ALA A 140 -4.98 -0.86 -6.08
CA ALA A 140 -6.07 -1.43 -6.89
C ALA A 140 -5.55 -2.46 -7.89
N PHE A 141 -4.41 -2.20 -8.54
CA PHE A 141 -3.76 -3.16 -9.44
C PHE A 141 -3.29 -4.43 -8.70
N CYS A 142 -2.94 -4.34 -7.42
CA CYS A 142 -2.59 -5.52 -6.63
C CYS A 142 -3.83 -6.30 -6.17
N TYR A 143 -4.92 -5.64 -5.75
CA TYR A 143 -6.07 -6.33 -5.16
C TYR A 143 -7.12 -6.77 -6.18
N LEU A 144 -7.42 -5.94 -7.18
CA LEU A 144 -8.51 -6.24 -8.12
C LEU A 144 -8.26 -7.48 -8.98
N PRO A 145 -7.05 -7.69 -9.57
CA PRO A 145 -6.79 -8.92 -10.30
C PRO A 145 -6.89 -10.16 -9.43
N VAL A 146 -6.39 -10.13 -8.20
CA VAL A 146 -6.49 -11.25 -7.25
C VAL A 146 -7.95 -11.56 -6.95
N ALA A 147 -8.76 -10.53 -6.65
CA ALA A 147 -10.18 -10.71 -6.37
C ALA A 147 -10.96 -11.24 -7.58
N PHE A 148 -10.82 -10.60 -8.75
CA PHE A 148 -11.58 -10.97 -9.94
C PHE A 148 -11.14 -12.31 -10.53
N ILE A 149 -9.84 -12.56 -10.66
CA ILE A 149 -9.31 -13.81 -11.23
C ILE A 149 -9.53 -14.95 -10.23
N GLY A 150 -9.21 -14.74 -8.95
CA GLY A 150 -9.44 -15.74 -7.92
C GLY A 150 -10.91 -16.15 -7.84
N TYR A 151 -11.83 -15.18 -7.75
CA TYR A 151 -13.25 -15.48 -7.75
C TYR A 151 -13.72 -16.11 -9.08
N TYR A 152 -13.24 -15.64 -10.23
CA TYR A 152 -13.59 -16.26 -11.52
C TYR A 152 -13.17 -17.73 -11.62
N ILE A 153 -12.04 -18.09 -11.02
CA ILE A 153 -11.45 -19.43 -11.12
C ILE A 153 -11.98 -20.40 -10.07
N PHE A 154 -12.18 -19.92 -8.83
CA PHE A 154 -12.56 -20.74 -7.68
C PHE A 154 -14.01 -20.54 -7.22
N GLY A 155 -14.67 -19.44 -7.62
CA GLY A 155 -16.02 -19.10 -7.20
C GLY A 155 -16.15 -19.02 -5.68
N ASN A 156 -17.20 -19.61 -5.14
CA ASN A 156 -17.45 -19.72 -3.70
C ASN A 156 -16.58 -20.78 -3.02
N SER A 157 -15.60 -21.39 -3.68
CA SER A 157 -14.60 -22.24 -3.01
C SER A 157 -13.36 -21.46 -2.58
N VAL A 158 -13.26 -20.17 -2.94
CA VAL A 158 -12.11 -19.32 -2.56
C VAL A 158 -12.07 -19.08 -1.06
N ASP A 159 -10.94 -19.34 -0.42
CA ASP A 159 -10.68 -19.01 0.98
C ASP A 159 -10.27 -17.54 1.10
N ASP A 160 -10.39 -16.98 2.30
CA ASP A 160 -10.00 -15.59 2.60
C ASP A 160 -8.53 -15.31 2.21
N ASN A 161 -7.67 -16.34 2.33
CA ASN A 161 -6.32 -16.32 1.79
C ASN A 161 -6.23 -17.25 0.55
N ILE A 162 -6.13 -16.64 -0.62
CA ILE A 162 -6.06 -17.34 -1.91
C ILE A 162 -4.91 -18.35 -2.03
N LEU A 163 -3.82 -18.21 -1.25
CA LEU A 163 -2.75 -19.21 -1.23
C LEU A 163 -3.19 -20.55 -0.65
N ILE A 164 -4.17 -20.53 0.25
CA ILE A 164 -4.76 -21.75 0.82
C ILE A 164 -5.55 -22.47 -0.28
N THR A 165 -6.35 -21.72 -1.04
CA THR A 165 -7.14 -22.23 -2.18
C THR A 165 -6.30 -22.79 -3.32
N LEU A 166 -5.09 -22.24 -3.52
CA LEU A 166 -4.21 -22.72 -4.58
C LEU A 166 -3.75 -24.15 -4.36
N ASP A 167 -3.62 -24.63 -3.11
CA ASP A 167 -3.20 -25.97 -2.63
C ASP A 167 -1.88 -26.56 -3.20
N THR A 168 -1.44 -26.14 -4.37
CA THR A 168 -0.31 -26.66 -5.14
C THR A 168 0.29 -25.58 -6.07
N PRO A 169 1.62 -25.60 -6.34
CA PRO A 169 2.65 -26.42 -5.73
C PRO A 169 3.09 -25.86 -4.36
N ALA A 170 3.33 -26.75 -3.39
CA ALA A 170 3.62 -26.37 -2.01
C ALA A 170 4.83 -25.41 -1.82
N TRP A 171 5.85 -25.50 -2.68
CA TRP A 171 7.02 -24.62 -2.59
C TRP A 171 6.67 -23.15 -2.85
N LEU A 172 5.69 -22.89 -3.73
CA LEU A 172 5.26 -21.53 -4.08
C LEU A 172 4.51 -20.90 -2.91
N ILE A 173 3.60 -21.68 -2.31
CA ILE A 173 2.84 -21.29 -1.11
C ILE A 173 3.81 -21.05 0.06
N ALA A 174 4.78 -21.95 0.27
CA ALA A 174 5.80 -21.80 1.29
C ALA A 174 6.65 -20.54 1.06
N ALA A 175 7.09 -20.28 -0.17
CA ALA A 175 7.83 -19.07 -0.51
C ALA A 175 7.01 -17.80 -0.25
N ALA A 176 5.75 -17.78 -0.69
CA ALA A 176 4.85 -16.64 -0.48
C ALA A 176 4.56 -16.40 1.02
N ASN A 177 4.32 -17.47 1.79
CA ASN A 177 4.18 -17.37 3.25
C ASN A 177 5.47 -16.91 3.93
N MET A 178 6.64 -17.38 3.48
CA MET A 178 7.94 -16.90 3.98
C MET A 178 8.13 -15.41 3.70
N PHE A 179 7.70 -14.91 2.53
CA PHE A 179 7.73 -13.48 2.24
C PHE A 179 6.79 -12.69 3.14
N VAL A 180 5.58 -13.18 3.41
CA VAL A 180 4.66 -12.57 4.40
C VAL A 180 5.29 -12.55 5.79
N VAL A 181 5.96 -13.62 6.22
CA VAL A 181 6.66 -13.68 7.50
C VAL A 181 7.78 -12.63 7.56
N VAL A 182 8.62 -12.52 6.54
CA VAL A 182 9.67 -11.49 6.51
C VAL A 182 9.06 -10.09 6.49
N HIS A 183 7.97 -9.89 5.77
CA HIS A 183 7.24 -8.63 5.73
C HIS A 183 6.71 -8.24 7.12
N VAL A 184 6.09 -9.18 7.85
CA VAL A 184 5.53 -8.97 9.19
C VAL A 184 6.62 -8.78 10.24
N ILE A 185 7.76 -9.47 10.13
CA ILE A 185 8.91 -9.27 11.05
C ILE A 185 9.59 -7.92 10.79
N GLY A 186 9.66 -7.50 9.53
CA GLY A 186 10.20 -6.18 9.17
C GLY A 186 9.26 -5.03 9.52
N GLY A 187 7.95 -5.34 9.64
CA GLY A 187 6.74 -4.59 9.99
C GLY A 187 6.82 -3.67 11.20
#